data_AF-A0A537HR24-F1
#
_entry.id   AF-A0A537HR24-F1
#
_cell.length_a   1.000
_cell.length_b   1.000
_cell.length_c   1.000
_cell.angle_alpha   90.00
_cell.angle_beta   90.00
_cell.angle_gamma   90.00
#
_symmetry.space_group_name_H-M   'P 1'
#
loop_
_entity.id
_entity.type
_entity.pdbx_description
1 polymer ?
#
loop_
_entity_poly.entity_id
_entity_poly.type
_entity_poly.pdbx_seq_one_letter_code
_entity_poly.pdbx_strand_id
1 'polypeptide(L)'
;MKRALTVLFLSFLATSLIATSYALAASLSLTNAIFSIHPEIDRTLNVSSHQGITGSVTIANVSPVCSITGSAPATGPDLIITSSNGRIQVVALNWTLQNRCELIAPFQVTLSPGTYSLNLSSCSYMGCRVLPITVVVVPGVFTPARINIITGIY
;
A
#
# COMPACT_ATOMS: atom_id res chain seq x y z
N MET A 1 -25.35 -80.53 -22.95
CA MET A 1 -26.13 -80.70 -24.20
C MET A 1 -25.96 -79.46 -25.05
N LYS A 2 -25.87 -79.56 -26.40
CA LYS A 2 -25.72 -78.45 -27.39
C LYS A 2 -24.39 -77.65 -27.23
N ARG A 3 -23.52 -77.37 -28.23
CA ARG A 3 -23.60 -77.05 -29.69
C ARG A 3 -24.34 -75.73 -29.97
N ALA A 4 -23.95 -74.85 -30.91
CA ALA A 4 -22.85 -74.74 -31.89
C ALA A 4 -22.50 -73.22 -32.08
N LEU A 5 -21.74 -72.69 -33.06
CA LEU A 5 -21.07 -73.17 -34.29
C LEU A 5 -19.86 -72.25 -34.63
N THR A 6 -19.05 -72.58 -35.63
CA THR A 6 -17.87 -71.80 -36.11
C THR A 6 -18.14 -71.09 -37.44
N VAL A 7 -17.81 -69.79 -37.55
CA VAL A 7 -17.58 -68.98 -38.79
C VAL A 7 -16.66 -67.80 -38.39
N LEU A 8 -15.52 -67.43 -38.98
CA LEU A 8 -14.72 -67.87 -40.15
C LEU A 8 -15.13 -67.33 -41.54
N PHE A 9 -14.59 -66.17 -41.95
CA PHE A 9 -14.31 -65.82 -43.36
C PHE A 9 -13.16 -64.79 -43.51
N LEU A 10 -12.45 -64.83 -44.65
CA LEU A 10 -11.34 -63.92 -45.00
C LEU A 10 -11.78 -62.92 -46.08
N SER A 11 -11.11 -61.76 -46.14
CA SER A 11 -10.94 -60.98 -47.37
C SER A 11 -9.52 -60.41 -47.47
N PHE A 12 -8.92 -60.52 -48.66
CA PHE A 12 -7.55 -60.11 -49.00
C PHE A 12 -7.58 -58.93 -49.98
N LEU A 13 -6.49 -58.15 -50.03
CA LEU A 13 -6.09 -57.27 -51.15
C LEU A 13 -6.99 -56.02 -51.41
N ALA A 14 -6.52 -54.92 -52.02
CA ALA A 14 -5.17 -54.57 -52.50
C ALA A 14 -4.91 -53.04 -52.47
N THR A 15 -3.62 -52.67 -52.38
CA THR A 15 -2.94 -51.50 -52.98
C THR A 15 -3.60 -50.10 -53.01
N SER A 16 -2.89 -49.10 -52.46
CA SER A 16 -2.23 -48.08 -53.31
C SER A 16 -1.06 -47.32 -52.64
N LEU A 17 0.04 -47.22 -53.42
CA LEU A 17 1.03 -46.15 -53.54
C LEU A 17 1.55 -45.36 -52.31
N ILE A 18 2.72 -45.83 -51.86
CA ILE A 18 3.94 -45.08 -51.48
C ILE A 18 3.89 -43.54 -51.64
N ALA A 19 4.21 -42.82 -50.56
CA ALA A 19 4.88 -41.52 -50.61
C ALA A 19 5.94 -41.42 -49.49
N THR A 20 7.22 -41.57 -49.84
CA THR A 20 8.33 -41.47 -48.88
C THR A 20 8.85 -40.04 -48.74
N SER A 21 8.90 -39.52 -47.52
CA SER A 21 9.72 -38.36 -47.16
C SER A 21 10.37 -38.60 -45.80
N TYR A 22 11.69 -38.80 -45.80
CA TYR A 22 12.49 -38.99 -44.59
C TYR A 22 12.88 -37.64 -44.00
N ALA A 23 12.60 -37.42 -42.72
CA ALA A 23 13.11 -36.29 -41.95
C ALA A 23 13.54 -36.78 -40.55
N LEU A 24 14.79 -37.23 -40.44
CA LEU A 24 15.42 -37.52 -39.15
C LEU A 24 15.78 -36.21 -38.44
N ALA A 25 15.06 -35.87 -37.38
CA ALA A 25 15.38 -34.75 -36.48
C ALA A 25 15.33 -35.24 -35.02
N ALA A 26 16.44 -35.02 -34.31
CA ALA A 26 16.77 -35.64 -33.02
C ALA A 26 15.66 -35.62 -31.95
N SER A 27 15.45 -36.77 -31.31
CA SER A 27 14.82 -36.87 -29.99
C SER A 27 15.72 -36.26 -28.91
N LEU A 28 15.18 -35.43 -28.02
CA LEU A 28 15.85 -35.07 -26.76
C LEU A 28 14.85 -34.88 -25.60
N SER A 29 14.97 -35.79 -24.64
CA SER A 29 14.39 -35.85 -23.29
C SER A 29 13.59 -34.64 -22.77
N LEU A 30 12.36 -34.91 -22.31
CA LEU A 30 11.69 -34.05 -21.31
C LEU A 30 12.43 -34.15 -19.97
N THR A 31 13.45 -33.32 -19.78
CA THR A 31 14.13 -33.17 -18.50
C THR A 31 13.34 -32.19 -17.64
N ASN A 32 12.89 -32.64 -16.46
CA ASN A 32 12.07 -31.84 -15.54
C ASN A 32 12.78 -30.55 -15.11
N ALA A 33 12.38 -29.42 -15.72
CA ALA A 33 12.80 -28.10 -15.29
C ALA A 33 12.13 -27.77 -13.93
N ILE A 34 12.82 -28.08 -12.84
CA ILE A 34 12.45 -27.59 -11.51
C ILE A 34 12.66 -26.08 -11.51
N PHE A 35 11.58 -25.32 -11.73
CA PHE A 35 11.56 -23.88 -11.54
C PHE A 35 11.73 -23.57 -10.06
N SER A 36 12.99 -23.49 -9.63
CA SER A 36 13.36 -22.89 -8.35
C SER A 36 13.02 -21.40 -8.45
N ILE A 37 11.85 -21.03 -7.95
CA ILE A 37 11.46 -19.62 -7.81
C ILE A 37 12.30 -19.04 -6.68
N HIS A 38 13.52 -18.62 -7.02
CA HIS A 38 14.32 -17.80 -6.12
C HIS A 38 13.52 -16.51 -5.88
N PRO A 39 13.21 -16.15 -4.62
CA PRO A 39 12.56 -14.88 -4.32
C PRO A 39 13.62 -13.78 -4.40
N GLU A 40 14.05 -13.47 -5.62
CA GLU A 40 14.80 -12.25 -5.89
C GLU A 40 13.85 -11.09 -5.60
N ILE A 41 14.01 -10.52 -4.40
CA ILE A 41 13.19 -9.41 -3.93
C ILE A 41 13.54 -8.22 -4.80
N ASP A 42 12.73 -7.98 -5.83
CA ASP A 42 12.84 -6.83 -6.70
C ASP A 42 12.65 -5.54 -5.86
N ARG A 43 13.78 -4.97 -5.47
CA ARG A 43 13.86 -3.69 -4.76
C ARG A 43 13.57 -2.49 -5.67
N THR A 44 13.23 -2.73 -6.93
CA THR A 44 12.72 -1.74 -7.89
C THR A 44 11.21 -1.86 -8.14
N LEU A 45 10.46 -2.39 -7.15
CA LEU A 45 9.10 -1.91 -6.88
C LEU A 45 9.09 -0.38 -6.99
N ASN A 46 8.53 0.15 -8.08
CA ASN A 46 8.59 1.56 -8.42
C ASN A 46 7.82 2.37 -7.36
N VAL A 47 8.54 2.88 -6.36
CA VAL A 47 7.98 3.60 -5.21
C VAL A 47 7.40 4.91 -5.72
N SER A 48 6.11 4.90 -6.04
CA SER A 48 5.39 6.08 -6.49
C SER A 48 5.61 7.21 -5.48
N SER A 49 6.27 8.28 -5.90
CA SER A 49 6.44 9.50 -5.09
C SER A 49 5.08 10.15 -4.79
N HIS A 50 4.06 9.80 -5.57
CA HIS A 50 2.65 10.14 -5.35
C HIS A 50 1.97 9.16 -4.38
N GLN A 51 2.54 8.96 -3.19
CA GLN A 51 1.89 8.19 -2.13
C GLN A 51 2.36 8.62 -0.74
N GLY A 52 1.55 8.39 0.30
CA GLY A 52 1.90 8.77 1.67
C GLY A 52 0.68 9.14 2.49
N ILE A 53 0.78 10.20 3.29
CA ILE A 53 -0.32 10.74 4.09
C ILE A 53 -0.56 12.21 3.74
N THR A 54 -1.81 12.61 3.60
CA THR A 54 -2.24 14.01 3.42
C THR A 54 -3.33 14.36 4.42
N GLY A 55 -3.43 15.60 4.87
CA GLY A 55 -4.34 15.91 5.97
C GLY A 55 -4.33 17.34 6.50
N SER A 56 -5.04 17.51 7.62
CA SER A 56 -4.94 18.70 8.45
C SER A 56 -4.89 18.35 9.94
N VAL A 57 -4.09 19.10 10.68
CA VAL A 57 -4.12 19.15 12.14
C VAL A 57 -4.84 20.43 12.56
N THR A 58 -5.73 20.31 13.53
CA THR A 58 -6.57 21.39 14.04
C THR A 58 -6.56 21.36 15.57
N ILE A 59 -6.27 22.49 16.20
CA ILE A 59 -6.26 22.67 17.66
C ILE A 59 -7.19 23.84 18.00
N ALA A 60 -8.37 23.56 18.55
CA ALA A 60 -9.34 24.57 18.95
C ALA A 60 -9.06 25.11 20.36
N ASN A 61 -9.50 26.35 20.58
CA ASN A 61 -9.44 27.10 21.85
C ASN A 61 -8.00 27.28 22.39
N VAL A 62 -7.05 27.79 21.59
CA VAL A 62 -5.67 28.03 22.09
C VAL A 62 -5.52 29.25 23.00
N SER A 63 -6.58 30.03 23.18
CA SER A 63 -6.69 31.19 24.10
C SER A 63 -8.17 31.40 24.45
N PRO A 64 -8.52 31.85 25.67
CA PRO A 64 -9.92 32.14 26.04
C PRO A 64 -10.48 33.37 25.31
N VAL A 65 -9.61 34.28 24.86
CA VAL A 65 -9.99 35.46 24.08
C VAL A 65 -9.20 35.50 22.78
N CYS A 66 -9.88 35.78 21.67
CA CYS A 66 -9.25 35.89 20.35
C CYS A 66 -9.65 37.18 19.65
N SER A 67 -8.68 38.09 19.47
CA SER A 67 -8.89 39.39 18.83
C SER A 67 -8.46 39.42 17.35
N ILE A 68 -8.11 38.26 16.77
CA ILE A 68 -7.73 38.16 15.35
C ILE A 68 -8.98 38.21 14.46
N THR A 69 -8.85 38.91 13.32
CA THR A 69 -9.82 38.90 12.23
C THR A 69 -9.16 38.35 10.96
N GLY A 70 -9.55 37.15 10.54
CA GLY A 70 -8.98 36.45 9.39
C GLY A 70 -8.05 35.32 9.82
N SER A 71 -6.86 35.27 9.22
CA SER A 71 -5.81 34.29 9.53
C SER A 71 -4.43 34.93 9.58
N ALA A 72 -3.55 34.40 10.43
CA ALA A 72 -2.15 34.81 10.54
C ALA A 72 -1.23 33.59 10.70
N PRO A 73 0.05 33.66 10.30
CA PRO A 73 1.05 32.65 10.65
C PRO A 73 1.17 32.48 12.17
N ALA A 74 1.40 31.25 12.62
CA ALA A 74 1.51 30.91 14.03
C ALA A 74 2.56 29.82 14.28
N THR A 75 2.83 29.54 15.55
CA THR A 75 3.66 28.42 15.99
C THR A 75 2.79 27.40 16.73
N GLY A 76 3.11 26.12 16.57
CA GLY A 76 2.42 25.00 17.20
C GLY A 76 3.31 23.75 17.20
N PRO A 77 2.82 22.58 17.65
CA PRO A 77 3.62 21.37 17.72
C PRO A 77 3.93 20.78 16.34
N ASP A 78 5.00 19.98 16.27
CA ASP A 78 5.38 19.21 15.09
C ASP A 78 4.53 17.94 14.98
N LEU A 79 4.35 17.45 13.75
CA LEU A 79 3.80 16.12 13.49
C LEU A 79 4.90 15.07 13.65
N ILE A 80 4.69 14.13 14.56
CA ILE A 80 5.58 12.99 14.81
C ILE A 80 4.98 11.77 14.11
N ILE A 81 5.70 11.24 13.12
CA ILE A 81 5.30 10.05 12.35
C ILE A 81 6.27 8.92 12.72
N THR A 82 5.74 7.85 13.32
CA THR A 82 6.52 6.66 13.71
C THR A 82 6.06 5.46 12.87
N SER A 83 6.96 4.87 12.09
CA SER A 83 6.65 3.65 11.33
C SER A 83 6.62 2.41 12.24
N SER A 84 5.99 1.33 11.77
CA SER A 84 5.92 0.03 12.48
C SER A 84 7.28 -0.58 12.84
N ASN A 85 8.38 -0.21 12.15
CA ASN A 85 9.75 -0.60 12.48
C ASN A 85 10.50 0.42 13.36
N GLY A 86 9.80 1.34 14.02
CA GLY A 86 10.34 2.26 15.03
C GLY A 86 11.14 3.45 14.49
N ARG A 87 11.18 3.68 13.16
CA ARG A 87 11.77 4.91 12.61
C ARG A 87 10.83 6.09 12.88
N ILE A 88 11.39 7.20 13.34
CA ILE A 88 10.65 8.43 13.62
C ILE A 88 11.01 9.47 12.56
N GLN A 89 9.99 10.12 11.99
CA GLN A 89 10.11 11.29 11.15
C GLN A 89 9.36 12.45 11.83
N VAL A 90 10.06 13.55 12.05
CA VAL A 90 9.49 14.80 12.58
C VAL A 90 9.19 15.71 11.39
N VAL A 91 7.98 16.26 11.35
CA VAL A 91 7.52 17.16 10.28
C VAL A 91 7.03 18.45 10.93
N ALA A 92 7.82 19.52 10.73
CA ALA A 92 7.44 20.87 11.12
C ALA A 92 6.17 21.28 10.34
N LEU A 93 5.21 21.85 11.06
CA LEU A 93 3.89 22.18 10.53
C LEU A 93 3.74 23.70 10.30
N ASN A 94 3.24 24.07 9.12
CA ASN A 94 2.92 25.46 8.79
C ASN A 94 1.58 25.86 9.43
N TRP A 95 1.64 26.24 10.71
CA TRP A 95 0.48 26.63 11.50
C TRP A 95 -0.06 28.01 11.10
N THR A 96 -1.39 28.11 11.05
CA THR A 96 -2.13 29.37 10.95
C THR A 96 -3.07 29.49 12.14
N LEU A 97 -3.08 30.65 12.80
CA LEU A 97 -4.13 31.02 13.76
C LEU A 97 -5.29 31.65 13.01
N GLN A 98 -6.51 31.21 13.29
CA GLN A 98 -7.73 31.71 12.66
C GLN A 98 -8.74 32.23 13.71
N ASN A 99 -9.80 32.88 13.26
CA ASN A 99 -10.94 33.31 14.09
C ASN A 99 -11.36 32.20 15.08
N ARG A 100 -11.78 32.58 16.29
CA ARG A 100 -12.08 31.69 17.44
C ARG A 100 -10.87 30.99 18.08
N CYS A 101 -9.64 31.43 17.75
CA CYS A 101 -8.39 30.89 18.29
C CYS A 101 -8.26 29.38 18.05
N GLU A 102 -8.40 29.03 16.78
CA GLU A 102 -8.15 27.71 16.25
C GLU A 102 -6.83 27.74 15.48
N LEU A 103 -5.87 26.88 15.85
CA LEU A 103 -4.65 26.65 15.07
C LEU A 103 -4.93 25.56 14.02
N ILE A 104 -4.64 25.85 12.76
CA ILE A 104 -4.83 24.93 11.64
C ILE A 104 -3.53 24.83 10.84
N ALA A 105 -3.06 23.59 10.62
CA ALA A 105 -1.94 23.26 9.74
C ALA A 105 -2.33 22.14 8.76
N PRO A 106 -2.42 22.43 7.45
CA PRO A 106 -2.46 21.37 6.43
C PRO A 106 -1.08 20.70 6.31
N PHE A 107 -1.04 19.42 5.97
CA PHE A 107 0.19 18.67 5.76
C PHE A 107 0.08 17.62 4.65
N GLN A 108 1.19 17.34 3.99
CA GLN A 108 1.34 16.22 3.06
C GLN A 108 2.76 15.68 3.18
N VAL A 109 2.88 14.36 3.36
CA VAL A 109 4.16 13.68 3.59
C VAL A 109 4.23 12.44 2.72
N THR A 110 5.18 12.41 1.78
CA THR A 110 5.45 11.22 0.97
C THR A 110 6.10 10.13 1.84
N LEU A 111 5.55 8.91 1.77
CA LEU A 111 6.02 7.76 2.56
C LEU A 111 6.03 6.49 1.69
N SER A 112 6.77 5.48 2.13
CA SER A 112 6.62 4.12 1.61
C SER A 112 5.28 3.51 2.04
N PRO A 113 4.76 2.46 1.35
CA PRO A 113 3.59 1.73 1.83
C PRO A 113 3.90 1.05 3.16
N GLY A 114 2.93 1.04 4.08
CA GLY A 114 3.11 0.48 5.43
C GLY A 114 2.20 1.12 6.48
N THR A 115 2.34 0.66 7.73
CA THR A 115 1.57 1.16 8.87
C THR A 115 2.38 2.18 9.68
N TYR A 116 1.76 3.31 9.97
CA TYR A 116 2.34 4.45 10.66
C TYR A 116 1.46 4.89 11.84
N SER A 117 2.12 5.39 12.89
CA SER A 117 1.53 6.00 14.07
C SER A 117 1.81 7.50 14.03
N LEU A 118 0.79 8.34 14.19
CA LEU A 118 0.88 9.80 14.13
C LEU A 118 0.58 10.38 15.50
N ASN A 119 1.42 11.31 15.95
CA ASN A 119 1.29 12.04 17.22
C ASN A 119 1.74 13.51 17.02
N LEU A 120 1.57 14.38 18.02
CA LEU A 120 2.13 15.74 18.01
C LEU A 120 3.13 15.93 19.15
N SER A 121 4.20 16.70 18.94
CA SER A 121 5.31 16.83 19.90
C SER A 121 4.90 17.33 21.30
N SER A 122 3.88 18.19 21.39
CA SER A 122 3.40 18.76 22.68
C SER A 122 2.23 18.00 23.33
N CYS A 123 1.84 16.82 22.83
CA CYS A 123 0.56 16.21 23.22
C CYS A 123 0.43 15.80 24.69
N SER A 124 1.54 15.55 25.38
CA SER A 124 1.55 15.28 26.84
C SER A 124 1.08 16.49 27.67
N TYR A 125 1.32 17.71 27.18
CA TYR A 125 0.90 18.96 27.83
C TYR A 125 -0.50 19.38 27.38
N MET A 126 -0.83 19.15 26.11
CA MET A 126 -2.13 19.51 25.53
C MET A 126 -3.25 18.50 25.84
N GLY A 127 -2.94 17.35 26.45
CA GLY A 127 -3.92 16.34 26.81
C GLY A 127 -4.60 15.67 25.62
N CYS A 128 -3.85 15.37 24.54
CA CYS A 128 -4.40 14.81 23.29
C CYS A 128 -4.98 13.39 23.44
N ARG A 129 -6.19 13.25 24.00
CA ARG A 129 -6.83 11.94 24.29
C ARG A 129 -7.08 11.04 23.06
N VAL A 130 -7.01 11.61 21.86
CA VAL A 130 -7.22 10.91 20.58
C VAL A 130 -5.92 10.56 19.85
N LEU A 131 -4.75 10.80 20.46
CA LEU A 131 -3.44 10.50 19.86
C LEU A 131 -2.63 9.51 20.72
N PRO A 132 -1.79 8.67 20.10
CA PRO A 132 -1.54 8.59 18.65
C PRO A 132 -2.67 7.92 17.86
N ILE A 133 -2.82 8.28 16.58
CA ILE A 133 -3.67 7.55 15.62
C ILE A 133 -2.84 6.66 14.70
N THR A 134 -3.40 5.53 14.28
CA THR A 134 -2.77 4.63 13.30
C THR A 134 -3.33 4.90 11.90
N VAL A 135 -2.46 5.01 10.91
CA VAL A 135 -2.80 5.19 9.48
C VAL A 135 -2.02 4.18 8.64
N VAL A 136 -2.67 3.63 7.61
CA VAL A 136 -2.03 2.72 6.64
C VAL A 136 -1.83 3.47 5.33
N VAL A 137 -0.59 3.53 4.86
CA VAL A 137 -0.23 4.01 3.51
C VAL A 137 -0.26 2.81 2.58
N VAL A 138 -1.06 2.90 1.51
CA VAL A 138 -1.10 1.91 0.43
C VAL A 138 -0.42 2.48 -0.83
N PRO A 139 0.05 1.65 -1.78
CA PRO A 139 0.80 2.14 -2.93
C PRO A 139 0.00 3.11 -3.81
N GLY A 140 0.68 4.14 -4.32
CA GLY A 140 0.17 5.03 -5.37
C GLY A 140 -0.88 6.06 -4.96
N VAL A 141 -1.22 6.21 -3.67
CA VAL A 141 -2.19 7.21 -3.18
C VAL A 141 -1.75 7.87 -1.87
N PHE A 142 -2.23 9.08 -1.62
CA PHE A 142 -2.11 9.72 -0.29
C PHE A 142 -3.32 9.35 0.57
N THR A 143 -3.09 8.64 1.68
CA THR A 143 -4.14 8.31 2.65
C THR A 143 -4.54 9.57 3.42
N PRO A 144 -5.85 9.89 3.52
CA PRO A 144 -6.31 11.05 4.27
C PRO A 144 -6.21 10.81 5.78
N ALA A 145 -5.68 11.78 6.51
CA ALA A 145 -5.67 11.83 7.98
C ALA A 145 -6.17 13.19 8.48
N ARG A 146 -6.97 13.21 9.55
CA ARG A 146 -7.41 14.43 10.20
C ARG A 146 -7.23 14.29 11.71
N ILE A 147 -6.56 15.26 12.32
CA ILE A 147 -6.27 15.29 13.75
C ILE A 147 -6.96 16.54 14.32
N ASN A 148 -7.98 16.35 15.15
CA ASN A 148 -8.71 17.43 15.81
C ASN A 148 -8.45 17.36 17.32
N ILE A 149 -7.93 18.43 17.92
CA ILE A 149 -7.66 18.57 19.35
C ILE A 149 -8.46 19.75 19.90
N ILE A 150 -8.95 19.64 21.13
CA ILE A 150 -9.57 20.73 21.89
C ILE A 150 -8.81 20.83 23.21
N THR A 151 -8.28 22.01 23.54
CA THR A 151 -7.43 22.25 24.72
C THR A 151 -8.19 22.16 26.05
N GLY A 152 -9.51 22.39 26.03
CA GLY A 152 -10.33 22.55 27.24
C GLY A 152 -10.27 23.96 27.85
N ILE A 153 -9.63 24.92 27.19
CA ILE A 153 -9.70 26.35 27.53
C ILE A 153 -11.06 26.90 27.07
N TYR A 154 -11.67 27.77 27.88
CA TYR A 154 -12.93 28.47 27.62
C TYR A 154 -12.89 29.86 28.26
#